data_AF-A0A356T714-F1
#
_entry.id   AF-A0A356T714-F1
#
_cell.length_a   1.000
_cell.length_b   1.000
_cell.length_c   1.000
_cell.angle_alpha   90.00
_cell.angle_beta   90.00
_cell.angle_gamma   90.00
#
_symmetry.space_group_name_H-M   'P 1'
#
loop_
_entity.id
_entity.type
_entity.pdbx_description
1 polymer ?
#
loop_
_entity_poly.entity_id
_entity_poly.type
_entity_poly.pdbx_seq_one_letter_code
_entity_poly.pdbx_strand_id
1 'polypeptide(L)'
;MWKIALVTTTLALFGCGTEPAPGSTDAGPVADPVDHCIESEFWMCRREEFTGRATDEASAACFAAIDPMCDGASWPAGCMPSASASEACIDLLRDGERIDIATPDLLERFDDCALCP
;
A
#
# COMPACT_ATOMS: atom_id res chain seq x y z
N MET A 1 44.17 -21.86 -25.81
CA MET A 1 44.04 -20.56 -26.50
C MET A 1 42.61 -20.08 -26.33
N TRP A 2 42.44 -18.97 -25.62
CA TRP A 2 41.18 -18.33 -25.22
C TRP A 2 40.46 -17.68 -26.41
N LYS A 3 39.13 -17.82 -26.52
CA LYS A 3 38.25 -16.87 -27.24
C LYS A 3 36.86 -16.77 -26.58
N ILE A 4 36.75 -15.77 -25.71
CA ILE A 4 35.70 -14.77 -25.47
C ILE A 4 34.24 -15.14 -25.80
N ALA A 5 33.41 -14.95 -24.77
CA ALA A 5 31.97 -15.05 -24.70
C ALA A 5 31.21 -14.00 -25.54
N LEU A 6 29.99 -14.35 -25.96
CA LEU A 6 28.97 -13.39 -26.36
C LEU A 6 27.70 -13.73 -25.59
N VAL A 7 27.56 -13.05 -24.44
CA VAL A 7 26.35 -13.05 -23.62
C VAL A 7 25.35 -12.18 -24.35
N THR A 8 24.31 -12.80 -24.88
CA THR A 8 23.14 -12.11 -25.45
C THR A 8 22.33 -11.52 -24.30
N THR A 9 22.63 -10.27 -23.94
CA THR A 9 21.83 -9.51 -22.96
C THR A 9 20.51 -9.15 -23.61
N THR A 10 19.47 -9.92 -23.32
CA THR A 10 18.08 -9.51 -23.57
C THR A 10 17.77 -8.37 -22.60
N LEU A 11 17.79 -7.13 -23.09
CA LEU A 11 17.19 -6.00 -22.36
C LEU A 11 15.70 -6.30 -22.21
N ALA A 12 15.32 -6.83 -21.06
CA ALA A 12 13.96 -6.73 -20.57
C ALA A 12 13.70 -5.24 -20.34
N LEU A 13 13.00 -4.63 -21.29
CA LEU A 13 12.41 -3.31 -21.14
C LEU A 13 11.52 -3.39 -19.89
N PHE A 14 12.03 -2.84 -18.80
CA PHE A 14 11.25 -2.48 -17.63
C PHE A 14 10.02 -1.73 -18.12
N GLY A 15 8.86 -2.32 -17.89
CA GLY A 15 7.60 -1.61 -18.05
C GLY A 15 7.65 -0.39 -17.14
N CYS A 16 7.77 0.79 -17.73
CA CYS A 16 7.20 1.99 -17.13
C CYS A 16 5.69 1.74 -17.10
N GLY A 17 5.23 1.07 -16.04
CA GLY A 17 3.89 1.29 -15.54
C GLY A 17 3.80 2.79 -15.27
N THR A 18 2.93 3.46 -16.00
CA THR A 18 2.49 4.79 -15.64
C THR A 18 1.71 4.61 -14.35
N GLU A 19 2.40 4.71 -13.22
CA GLU A 19 1.72 4.77 -11.92
C GLU A 19 0.82 6.01 -11.97
N PRO A 20 -0.52 5.87 -11.88
CA PRO A 20 -1.37 7.03 -11.80
C PRO A 20 -1.05 7.75 -10.48
N ALA A 21 -0.45 8.94 -10.61
CA ALA A 21 -0.33 9.89 -9.51
C ALA A 21 -1.73 10.27 -8.99
N PRO A 22 -1.88 10.58 -7.69
CA PRO A 22 -3.16 10.81 -7.06
C PRO A 22 -3.90 11.96 -7.76
N GLY A 23 -5.10 11.67 -8.27
CA GLY A 23 -5.90 12.59 -9.09
C GLY A 23 -6.19 12.11 -10.52
N SER A 24 -5.79 10.89 -10.90
CA SER A 24 -6.25 10.25 -12.14
C SER A 24 -7.78 10.13 -12.11
N THR A 25 -8.46 10.68 -13.13
CA THR A 25 -9.88 10.41 -13.40
C THR A 25 -10.05 9.00 -13.93
N ASP A 26 -9.60 8.00 -13.17
CA ASP A 26 -9.83 6.60 -13.48
C ASP A 26 -11.32 6.36 -13.39
N ALA A 27 -11.99 6.32 -14.55
CA ALA A 27 -13.37 5.90 -14.71
C ALA A 27 -13.52 4.38 -14.51
N GLY A 28 -12.71 3.81 -13.61
CA GLY A 28 -12.80 2.44 -13.16
C GLY A 28 -13.93 2.28 -12.13
N PRO A 29 -14.20 1.04 -11.68
CA PRO A 29 -15.13 0.82 -10.58
C PRO A 29 -14.67 1.62 -9.35
N VAL A 30 -15.63 2.16 -8.61
CA VAL A 30 -15.37 2.77 -7.30
C VAL A 30 -14.85 1.68 -6.37
N ALA A 31 -13.80 1.99 -5.61
CA ALA A 31 -13.23 1.05 -4.64
C ALA A 31 -14.28 0.70 -3.58
N ASP A 32 -14.29 -0.56 -3.12
CA ASP A 32 -15.10 -0.93 -1.97
C ASP A 32 -14.48 -0.31 -0.70
N PRO A 33 -15.22 0.51 0.07
CA PRO A 33 -14.69 1.18 1.25
C PRO A 33 -14.34 0.22 2.38
N VAL A 34 -15.04 -0.92 2.49
CA VAL A 34 -14.76 -1.95 3.50
C VAL A 34 -13.47 -2.68 3.14
N ASP A 35 -13.33 -3.12 1.89
CA ASP A 35 -12.11 -3.80 1.43
C ASP A 35 -10.88 -2.88 1.60
N HIS A 36 -10.99 -1.61 1.20
CA HIS A 36 -9.92 -0.63 1.37
C HIS A 36 -9.53 -0.44 2.85
N CYS A 37 -10.52 -0.35 3.75
CA CYS A 37 -10.26 -0.23 5.19
C CYS A 37 -9.51 -1.45 5.72
N ILE A 38 -9.98 -2.66 5.38
CA ILE A 38 -9.38 -3.92 5.86
C ILE A 38 -7.92 -4.02 5.41
N GLU A 39 -7.66 -3.76 4.13
CA GLU A 39 -6.30 -3.84 3.60
C GLU A 39 -5.37 -2.76 4.19
N SER A 40 -5.88 -1.54 4.36
CA SER A 40 -5.09 -0.45 4.95
C SER A 40 -4.71 -0.74 6.40
N GLU A 41 -5.69 -1.10 7.23
CA GLU A 41 -5.49 -1.44 8.64
C GLU A 41 -4.59 -2.68 8.80
N PHE A 42 -4.71 -3.67 7.90
CA PHE A 42 -3.81 -4.83 7.89
C PHE A 42 -2.35 -4.41 7.75
N TRP A 43 -2.03 -3.53 6.79
CA TRP A 43 -0.66 -3.08 6.58
C TRP A 43 -0.17 -2.18 7.72
N MET A 44 -1.06 -1.39 8.33
CA MET A 44 -0.72 -0.60 9.52
C MET A 44 -0.36 -1.50 10.72
N CYS A 45 -1.19 -2.50 11.03
CA CYS A 45 -0.91 -3.49 12.08
C CYS A 45 0.41 -4.22 11.83
N ARG A 46 0.63 -4.66 10.58
CA ARG A 46 1.84 -5.39 10.19
C ARG A 46 3.11 -4.55 10.30
N ARG A 47 3.03 -3.25 10.02
CA ARG A 47 4.15 -2.33 10.21
C ARG A 47 4.52 -2.18 11.69
N GLU A 48 3.55 -2.06 12.59
CA GLU A 48 3.84 -1.98 14.03
C GLU A 48 4.47 -3.27 14.57
N GLU A 49 4.05 -4.44 14.03
CA GLU A 49 4.70 -5.73 14.29
C GLU A 49 6.14 -5.75 13.76
N PHE A 50 6.36 -5.41 12.49
CA PHE A 50 7.67 -5.48 11.85
C PHE A 50 8.69 -4.49 12.44
N THR A 51 8.24 -3.28 12.80
CA THR A 51 9.08 -2.26 13.42
C THR A 51 9.39 -2.55 14.90
N GLY A 52 8.82 -3.62 15.47
CA GLY A 52 9.00 -4.00 16.88
C GLY A 52 8.38 -3.00 17.86
N ARG A 53 7.46 -2.16 17.39
CA ARG A 53 6.72 -1.18 18.22
C ARG A 53 5.54 -1.83 18.95
N ALA A 54 4.99 -2.90 18.40
CA ALA A 54 3.97 -3.75 19.02
C ALA A 54 4.58 -5.04 19.62
N THR A 55 4.04 -5.50 20.74
CA THR A 55 4.29 -6.88 21.23
C THR A 55 3.45 -7.86 20.43
N ASP A 56 3.78 -9.16 20.48
CA ASP A 56 3.00 -10.21 19.83
C ASP A 56 1.50 -10.16 20.22
N GLU A 57 1.20 -9.89 21.50
CA GLU A 57 -0.19 -9.74 21.95
C GLU A 57 -0.86 -8.48 21.39
N ALA A 58 -0.11 -7.38 21.26
CA ALA A 58 -0.63 -6.14 20.68
C ALA A 58 -0.88 -6.28 19.17
N SER A 59 0.02 -6.95 18.44
CA SER A 59 -0.16 -7.26 17.03
C SER A 59 -1.39 -8.15 16.81
N ALA A 60 -1.53 -9.22 17.60
CA ALA A 60 -2.70 -10.11 17.53
C ALA A 60 -4.02 -9.37 17.82
N ALA A 61 -4.01 -8.46 18.80
CA ALA A 61 -5.16 -7.61 19.10
C ALA A 61 -5.48 -6.63 17.96
N CYS A 62 -4.45 -6.07 17.31
CA CYS A 62 -4.60 -5.20 16.15
C CYS A 62 -5.31 -5.94 15.01
N PHE A 63 -4.79 -7.11 14.60
CA PHE A 63 -5.41 -7.91 13.54
C PHE A 63 -6.84 -8.36 13.86
N ALA A 64 -7.12 -8.72 15.11
CA ALA A 64 -8.46 -9.13 15.54
C ALA A 64 -9.48 -7.98 15.56
N ALA A 65 -9.03 -6.72 15.56
CA ALA A 65 -9.88 -5.54 15.58
C ALA A 65 -10.26 -5.06 14.17
N ILE A 66 -9.56 -5.49 13.11
CA ILE A 66 -9.75 -4.98 11.75
C ILE A 66 -11.19 -5.18 11.26
N ASP A 67 -11.68 -6.42 11.25
CA ASP A 67 -13.04 -6.75 10.78
C ASP A 67 -14.13 -5.89 11.47
N PRO A 68 -14.21 -5.82 12.81
CA PRO A 68 -15.21 -4.99 13.47
C PRO A 68 -14.96 -3.47 13.35
N MET A 69 -13.73 -3.02 13.09
CA MET A 69 -13.44 -1.59 12.85
C MET A 69 -13.89 -1.14 11.46
N CYS A 70 -13.78 -2.02 10.47
CA CYS A 70 -14.10 -1.72 9.07
C CYS A 70 -15.55 -2.04 8.70
N ASP A 71 -16.32 -2.68 9.59
CA ASP A 71 -17.73 -2.93 9.35
C ASP A 71 -18.51 -1.61 9.16
N GLY A 72 -19.23 -1.51 8.04
CA GLY A 72 -19.97 -0.30 7.67
C GLY A 72 -19.11 0.86 7.19
N ALA A 73 -17.83 0.65 6.88
CA ALA A 73 -16.98 1.66 6.26
C ALA A 73 -17.64 2.20 4.98
N SER A 74 -17.52 3.51 4.77
CA SER A 74 -18.13 4.19 3.62
C SER A 74 -17.29 5.39 3.20
N TRP A 75 -17.32 5.70 1.91
CA TRP A 75 -16.68 6.89 1.40
C TRP A 75 -17.51 8.16 1.73
N PRO A 76 -16.86 9.29 2.06
CA PRO A 76 -17.55 10.56 2.23
C PRO A 76 -18.31 10.98 0.97
N ALA A 77 -19.42 11.69 1.14
CA ALA A 77 -20.18 12.22 0.01
C ALA A 77 -19.31 13.15 -0.86
N GLY A 78 -19.21 12.84 -2.16
CA GLY A 78 -18.37 13.60 -3.10
C GLY A 78 -16.93 13.09 -3.22
N CYS A 79 -16.54 12.09 -2.43
CA CYS A 79 -15.30 11.34 -2.62
C CYS A 79 -15.65 9.89 -2.99
N MET A 80 -15.26 9.46 -4.19
CA MET A 80 -15.48 8.10 -4.67
C MET A 80 -14.22 7.66 -5.40
N PRO A 81 -13.17 7.23 -4.66
CA PRO A 81 -11.91 6.83 -5.28
C PRO A 81 -12.12 5.60 -6.16
N SER A 82 -11.36 5.52 -7.25
CA SER A 82 -11.35 4.33 -8.10
C SER A 82 -10.65 3.17 -7.38
N ALA A 83 -10.97 1.94 -7.79
CA ALA A 83 -10.26 0.75 -7.33
C ALA A 83 -8.75 0.85 -7.56
N SER A 84 -8.32 1.40 -8.70
CA SER A 84 -6.90 1.64 -9.00
C SER A 84 -6.24 2.64 -8.04
N ALA A 85 -6.94 3.69 -7.63
CA ALA A 85 -6.44 4.64 -6.65
C ALA A 85 -6.32 3.99 -5.27
N SER A 86 -7.29 3.13 -4.90
CA SER A 86 -7.22 2.29 -3.71
C SER A 86 -6.02 1.35 -3.72
N GLU A 87 -5.85 0.57 -4.78
CA GLU A 87 -4.72 -0.35 -4.93
C GLU A 87 -3.37 0.36 -4.85
N ALA A 88 -3.21 1.49 -5.56
CA ALA A 88 -1.99 2.29 -5.49
C ALA A 88 -1.69 2.78 -4.06
N CYS A 89 -2.74 3.09 -3.30
CA CYS A 89 -2.62 3.50 -1.90
C CYS A 89 -2.19 2.34 -1.00
N ILE A 90 -2.79 1.16 -1.17
CA ILE A 90 -2.40 -0.07 -0.47
C ILE A 90 -0.97 -0.48 -0.81
N ASP A 91 -0.57 -0.36 -2.08
CA ASP A 91 0.78 -0.67 -2.53
C ASP A 91 1.83 0.22 -1.84
N LEU A 92 1.52 1.51 -1.61
CA LEU A 92 2.38 2.40 -0.82
C LEU A 92 2.52 1.94 0.62
N LEU A 93 1.42 1.54 1.28
CA LEU A 93 1.46 1.01 2.65
C LEU A 93 2.31 -0.27 2.73
N ARG A 94 2.12 -1.18 1.78
CA ARG A 94 2.90 -2.42 1.66
C ARG A 94 4.38 -2.15 1.43
N ASP A 95 4.72 -1.25 0.52
CA ASP A 95 6.12 -0.95 0.21
C ASP A 95 6.82 -0.20 1.34
N GLY A 96 6.07 0.56 2.16
CA GLY A 96 6.55 1.13 3.41
C GLY A 96 7.11 0.08 4.39
N GLU A 97 6.64 -1.17 4.36
CA GLU A 97 7.20 -2.30 5.13
C GLU A 97 8.60 -2.73 4.63
N ARG A 98 8.88 -2.57 3.33
CA ARG A 98 10.13 -3.03 2.70
C ARG A 98 11.28 -2.04 2.88
N ILE A 99 10.95 -0.81 3.28
CA ILE A 99 11.87 0.30 3.37
C ILE A 99 12.33 0.44 4.83
N ASP A 100 13.47 -0.16 5.16
CA ASP A 100 14.19 -0.02 6.45
C ASP A 100 14.82 1.39 6.57
N ILE A 101 14.01 2.43 6.37
CA ILE A 101 14.48 3.82 6.42
C ILE A 101 13.98 4.47 7.71
N ALA A 102 14.94 4.70 8.61
CA ALA A 102 14.83 5.61 9.73
C ALA A 102 14.78 7.08 9.24
N THR A 103 13.71 7.49 8.57
CA THR A 103 13.40 8.92 8.38
C THR A 103 11.99 9.22 8.87
N PRO A 104 11.82 10.16 9.81
CA PRO A 104 10.51 10.64 10.27
C PRO A 104 9.57 11.00 9.11
N ASP A 105 10.12 11.59 8.05
CA ASP A 105 9.39 12.05 6.86
C ASP A 105 8.80 10.90 6.00
N LEU A 106 9.35 9.68 6.07
CA LEU A 106 8.74 8.53 5.39
C LEU A 106 7.60 7.96 6.23
N LEU A 107 7.72 7.98 7.56
CA LEU A 107 6.62 7.56 8.42
C LEU A 107 5.39 8.45 8.20
N GLU A 108 5.56 9.78 8.23
CA GLU A 108 4.46 10.74 8.03
C GLU A 108 3.76 10.66 6.67
N ARG A 109 4.43 10.17 5.61
CA ARG A 109 3.84 10.14 4.25
C ARG A 109 3.26 8.78 3.86
N PHE A 110 3.72 7.70 4.49
CA PHE A 110 3.14 6.37 4.32
C PHE A 110 1.96 6.15 5.25
N ASP A 111 1.90 6.86 6.39
CA ASP A 111 0.85 6.65 7.41
C ASP A 111 -0.56 6.93 6.90
N ASP A 112 -0.73 7.87 5.97
CA ASP A 112 -2.08 8.44 5.84
C ASP A 112 -2.98 7.76 4.82
N CYS A 113 -2.45 7.02 3.82
CA CYS A 113 -3.22 6.42 2.71
C CYS A 113 -4.57 7.14 2.43
N ALA A 114 -4.53 8.47 2.35
CA ALA A 114 -5.73 9.29 2.55
C ALA A 114 -6.34 9.60 1.19
N LEU A 115 -7.17 8.68 0.69
CA LEU A 115 -7.88 8.88 -0.58
C LEU A 115 -8.96 9.96 -0.50
N CYS A 116 -9.45 10.25 0.70
CA CYS A 116 -10.54 11.19 0.97
C CYS A 116 -10.29 12.01 2.26
N PRO A 117 -9.36 12.97 2.24
CA PRO A 117 -9.09 13.86 3.39
C PRO A 117 -10.20 14.89 3.64
#